data_AF-A0A101G7N9-F1
#
_entry.id   AF-A0A101G7N9-F1
#
_cell.length_a   1.000
_cell.length_b   1.000
_cell.length_c   1.000
_cell.angle_alpha   90.00
_cell.angle_beta   90.00
_cell.angle_gamma   90.00
#
_symmetry.space_group_name_H-M   'P 1'
#
loop_
_entity.id
_entity.type
_entity.pdbx_description
1 polymer ?
#
loop_
_entity_poly.entity_id
_entity_poly.type
_entity_poly.pdbx_seq_one_letter_code
_entity_poly.pdbx_strand_id
1 'polypeptide(L)'
;MKFFFQIPLHRMAMIMRMQGLDVSEGALTGMLKKLAPLFLPLYLLLTEVNRSENHWHVDEPAGCALSKYPISRAGTGGLRVFVSPLTVVFVLDPSRGSQVPLKHFGKDARGIMNCDRLSAYGKLADMIEGLVRALCWAHYRRDFVNAGKSLNCLKDWADLWVNRIALNLPPE
;
A
#
# COMPACT_ATOMS: atom_id res chain seq x y z
N MET A 1 -1.83 10.98 18.20
CA MET A 1 -0.56 10.45 18.77
C MET A 1 -0.13 9.12 18.15
N LYS A 2 -0.89 8.02 18.29
CA LYS A 2 -0.52 6.70 17.73
C LYS A 2 -0.15 6.71 16.25
N PHE A 3 -1.09 7.12 15.40
CA PHE A 3 -0.94 6.98 13.94
C PHE A 3 -0.10 8.11 13.34
N PHE A 4 -0.38 9.35 13.71
CA PHE A 4 0.37 10.52 13.21
C PHE A 4 1.87 10.49 13.56
N PHE A 5 2.23 10.14 14.80
CA PHE A 5 3.63 10.06 15.22
C PHE A 5 4.20 8.63 15.17
N GLN A 6 3.42 7.66 14.68
CA GLN A 6 3.83 6.26 14.60
C GLN A 6 4.32 5.66 15.93
N ILE A 7 3.70 6.07 17.05
CA ILE A 7 4.11 5.65 18.41
C ILE A 7 3.41 4.33 18.79
N PRO A 8 4.15 3.28 19.18
CA PRO A 8 3.58 2.03 19.71
C PRO A 8 2.73 2.25 20.97
N LEU A 9 1.73 1.38 21.21
CA LEU A 9 0.81 1.54 22.34
C LEU A 9 1.51 1.55 23.71
N HIS A 10 2.48 0.65 23.92
CA HIS A 10 3.26 0.64 25.16
C HIS A 10 3.96 1.98 25.44
N ARG A 11 4.49 2.65 24.40
CA ARG A 11 5.13 3.96 24.56
C ARG A 11 4.11 5.04 24.88
N MET A 12 2.90 4.97 24.30
CA MET A 12 1.82 5.88 24.67
C MET A 12 1.41 5.71 26.14
N ALA A 13 1.26 4.46 26.60
CA ALA A 13 0.96 4.18 28.00
C ALA A 13 2.06 4.72 28.94
N MET A 14 3.33 4.55 28.56
CA MET A 14 4.46 5.11 29.30
C MET A 14 4.43 6.64 29.34
N ILE A 15 4.18 7.32 28.21
CA ILE A 15 4.06 8.79 28.15
C ILE A 15 2.93 9.28 29.04
N MET A 16 1.76 8.64 28.99
CA MET A 16 0.61 8.99 29.85
C MET A 16 0.95 8.81 31.33
N ARG A 17 1.62 7.71 31.69
CA ARG A 17 2.08 7.47 33.06
C ARG A 17 3.05 8.55 33.55
N MET A 18 3.99 8.97 32.71
CA MET A 18 4.90 10.08 33.03
C MET A 18 4.18 11.41 33.25
N GLN A 19 2.97 11.56 32.70
CA GLN A 19 2.07 12.71 32.89
C GLN A 19 1.08 12.52 34.05
N GLY A 20 1.24 11.46 34.86
CA GLY A 20 0.37 11.17 36.01
C GLY A 20 -0.91 10.41 35.68
N LEU A 21 -1.08 9.93 34.44
CA LEU A 21 -2.24 9.16 34.00
C LEU A 21 -1.88 7.69 33.82
N ASP A 22 -2.28 6.83 34.77
CA ASP A 22 -2.03 5.39 34.68
C ASP A 22 -3.13 4.69 33.85
N VAL A 23 -2.78 4.25 32.64
CA VAL A 23 -3.68 3.56 31.72
C VAL A 23 -2.98 2.32 31.17
N SER A 24 -3.66 1.18 31.22
CA SER A 24 -3.14 -0.07 30.66
C SER A 24 -3.22 -0.10 29.13
N GLU A 25 -2.33 -0.86 28.49
CA GLU A 25 -2.40 -1.09 27.04
C GLU A 25 -3.71 -1.76 26.61
N GLY A 26 -4.30 -2.58 27.49
CA GLY A 26 -5.61 -3.20 27.29
C GLY A 26 -6.73 -2.15 27.22
N ALA A 27 -6.70 -1.15 28.08
CA ALA A 27 -7.65 -0.03 28.04
C ALA A 27 -7.50 0.81 26.76
N LEU A 28 -6.26 1.16 26.37
CA LEU A 28 -6.00 1.85 25.09
C LEU A 28 -6.51 1.05 23.89
N THR A 29 -6.27 -0.26 23.87
CA THR A 29 -6.75 -1.16 22.82
C THR A 29 -8.28 -1.20 22.79
N GLY A 30 -8.94 -1.29 23.95
CA GLY A 30 -10.39 -1.24 24.06
C GLY A 30 -10.97 0.07 23.54
N MET A 31 -10.35 1.20 23.84
CA MET A 31 -10.76 2.50 23.31
C MET A 31 -10.62 2.58 21.78
N LEU A 32 -9.51 2.12 21.22
CA LEU A 32 -9.34 2.06 19.75
C LEU A 32 -10.41 1.20 19.08
N LYS A 33 -10.78 0.05 19.68
CA LYS A 33 -11.88 -0.78 19.18
C LYS A 33 -13.22 -0.06 19.18
N LYS A 34 -13.52 0.73 20.22
CA LYS A 34 -14.74 1.54 20.30
C LYS A 34 -14.76 2.69 19.29
N LEU A 35 -13.61 3.25 18.94
CA LEU A 35 -13.49 4.30 17.93
C LEU A 35 -13.61 3.75 16.49
N ALA A 36 -13.15 2.54 16.23
CA ALA A 36 -13.16 1.93 14.89
C ALA A 36 -14.50 2.05 14.13
N PRO A 37 -15.68 1.71 14.70
CA PRO A 37 -16.94 1.83 13.97
C PRO A 37 -17.29 3.27 13.60
N LEU A 38 -16.80 4.28 14.34
CA LEU A 38 -17.05 5.70 14.02
C LEU A 38 -16.30 6.14 12.76
N PHE A 39 -15.19 5.47 12.43
CA PHE A 39 -14.43 5.73 11.20
C PHE A 39 -14.94 4.94 10.00
N LEU A 40 -15.81 3.93 10.19
CA LEU A 40 -16.28 3.09 9.10
C LEU A 40 -17.02 3.90 8.01
N PRO A 41 -17.96 4.81 8.32
CA PRO A 41 -18.62 5.61 7.29
C PRO A 41 -17.62 6.46 6.49
N LEU A 42 -16.64 7.05 7.17
CA LEU A 42 -15.58 7.82 6.52
C LEU A 42 -14.73 6.94 5.60
N TYR A 43 -14.33 5.75 6.05
CA TYR A 43 -13.57 4.79 5.25
C TYR A 43 -14.35 4.38 3.98
N LEU A 44 -15.65 4.12 4.10
CA LEU A 44 -16.50 3.78 2.96
C LEU A 44 -16.59 4.93 1.97
N LEU A 45 -16.79 6.16 2.43
CA LEU A 45 -16.82 7.35 1.58
C LEU A 45 -15.47 7.58 0.87
N LEU A 46 -14.36 7.49 1.60
CA LEU A 46 -13.01 7.60 1.01
C LEU A 46 -12.76 6.52 -0.05
N THR A 47 -13.29 5.31 0.18
CA THR A 47 -13.21 4.20 -0.76
C THR A 47 -14.05 4.45 -2.02
N GLU A 48 -15.24 5.00 -1.87
CA GLU A 48 -16.11 5.39 -2.98
C GLU A 48 -15.46 6.49 -3.84
N VAL A 49 -14.97 7.56 -3.20
CA VAL A 49 -14.22 8.62 -3.87
C VAL A 49 -12.98 8.05 -4.56
N ASN A 50 -12.26 7.14 -3.90
CA ASN A 50 -11.11 6.49 -4.54
C ASN A 50 -11.51 5.79 -5.83
N ARG A 51 -12.62 5.04 -5.83
CA ARG A 51 -13.11 4.26 -6.98
C ARG A 51 -13.62 5.12 -8.13
N SER A 52 -14.10 6.33 -7.85
CA SER A 52 -14.62 7.25 -8.88
C SER A 52 -13.53 7.98 -9.66
N GLU A 53 -12.27 7.91 -9.20
CA GLU A 53 -11.13 8.52 -9.89
C GLU A 53 -10.79 7.78 -11.20
N ASN A 54 -9.75 8.23 -11.89
CA ASN A 54 -9.30 7.62 -13.15
C ASN A 54 -7.78 7.34 -13.17
N HIS A 55 -7.07 7.57 -12.07
CA HIS A 55 -5.66 7.27 -11.95
C HIS A 55 -5.31 6.86 -10.52
N TRP A 56 -4.67 5.71 -10.38
CA TRP A 56 -4.31 5.13 -9.10
C TRP A 56 -2.87 4.67 -9.08
N HIS A 57 -2.20 4.87 -7.94
CA HIS A 57 -1.01 4.11 -7.59
C HIS A 57 -1.40 2.96 -6.69
N VAL A 58 -0.98 1.75 -7.05
CA VAL A 58 -1.28 0.53 -6.29
C VAL A 58 0.02 -0.14 -5.88
N ASP A 59 0.15 -0.41 -4.58
CA ASP A 59 1.37 -1.02 -4.03
C ASP A 59 1.05 -2.04 -2.90
N GLU A 60 1.96 -2.97 -2.71
CA GLU A 60 1.95 -4.00 -1.67
C GLU A 60 3.20 -3.86 -0.79
N PRO A 61 3.17 -3.06 0.28
CA PRO A 61 4.33 -2.86 1.14
C PRO A 61 4.81 -4.18 1.76
N ALA A 62 6.10 -4.46 1.57
CA ALA A 62 6.76 -5.64 2.12
C ALA A 62 6.63 -5.69 3.66
N GLY A 63 6.53 -6.91 4.22
CA GLY A 63 6.49 -7.13 5.67
C GLY A 63 5.13 -6.94 6.34
N CYS A 64 4.10 -6.50 5.62
CA CYS A 64 2.72 -6.44 6.11
C CYS A 64 1.99 -7.79 5.96
N ALA A 65 2.67 -8.89 6.26
CA ALA A 65 2.08 -10.22 6.21
C ALA A 65 1.14 -10.43 7.40
N LEU A 66 -0.10 -10.84 7.14
CA LEU A 66 -1.03 -11.29 8.18
C LEU A 66 -0.60 -12.64 8.75
N SER A 67 0.42 -12.68 9.61
CA SER A 67 0.97 -13.94 10.15
C SER A 67 0.19 -14.51 11.35
N LYS A 68 -1.13 -14.28 11.47
CA LYS A 68 -1.91 -14.71 12.64
C LYS A 68 -2.91 -15.85 12.41
N TYR A 69 -2.99 -16.43 11.22
CA TYR A 69 -3.79 -17.64 11.00
C TYR A 69 -2.87 -18.84 10.78
N PRO A 70 -3.00 -19.93 11.58
CA PRO A 70 -2.38 -21.19 11.24
C PRO A 70 -3.25 -21.79 10.14
N ILE A 71 -2.84 -21.83 8.87
CA ILE A 71 -3.29 -22.79 7.85
C ILE A 71 -2.47 -22.60 6.57
N SER A 72 -1.94 -23.73 6.10
CA SER A 72 -1.50 -24.14 4.76
C SER A 72 -0.61 -23.22 3.90
N ARG A 73 0.30 -23.89 3.18
CA ARG A 73 1.40 -23.42 2.31
C ARG A 73 1.03 -22.47 1.14
N ALA A 74 -0.10 -21.76 1.14
CA ALA A 74 -0.50 -20.89 0.03
C ALA A 74 -1.27 -19.64 0.49
N GLY A 75 -0.55 -18.58 0.89
CA GLY A 75 -1.08 -17.22 0.94
C GLY A 75 -0.70 -16.45 2.19
N THR A 76 0.44 -15.77 2.17
CA THR A 76 0.69 -14.67 3.11
C THR A 76 -0.20 -13.50 2.71
N GLY A 77 -1.37 -13.35 3.32
CA GLY A 77 -2.20 -12.15 3.15
C GLY A 77 -1.43 -10.87 3.41
N GLY A 78 -1.82 -9.78 2.74
CA GLY A 78 -1.03 -8.56 2.68
C GLY A 78 -1.87 -7.29 2.79
N LEU A 79 -1.21 -6.21 3.19
CA LEU A 79 -1.72 -4.86 3.06
C LEU A 79 -1.54 -4.39 1.61
N ARG A 80 -2.60 -3.85 1.03
CA ARG A 80 -2.58 -3.10 -0.23
C ARG A 80 -2.94 -1.66 0.00
N VAL A 81 -2.32 -0.79 -0.79
CA VAL A 81 -2.61 0.64 -0.79
C VAL A 81 -3.08 1.04 -2.17
N PHE A 82 -4.20 1.74 -2.24
CA PHE A 82 -4.73 2.38 -3.44
C PHE A 82 -4.69 3.89 -3.22
N VAL A 83 -3.78 4.57 -3.90
CA VAL A 83 -3.60 6.03 -3.82
C VAL A 83 -4.21 6.64 -5.06
N SER A 84 -5.20 7.51 -4.90
CA SER A 84 -5.72 8.39 -5.95
C SER A 84 -5.33 9.84 -5.66
N PRO A 85 -5.65 10.81 -6.54
CA PRO A 85 -5.38 12.23 -6.28
C PRO A 85 -6.03 12.75 -4.99
N LEU A 86 -7.21 12.24 -4.64
CA LEU A 86 -7.98 12.73 -3.50
C LEU A 86 -7.88 11.85 -2.26
N THR A 87 -7.69 10.53 -2.41
CA THR A 87 -7.80 9.61 -1.26
C THR A 87 -6.76 8.49 -1.28
N VAL A 88 -6.46 7.99 -0.08
CA VAL A 88 -5.62 6.79 0.11
C VAL A 88 -6.43 5.74 0.84
N VAL A 89 -6.56 4.56 0.22
CA VAL A 89 -7.32 3.44 0.77
C VAL A 89 -6.39 2.29 1.08
N PHE A 90 -6.46 1.80 2.32
CA PHE A 90 -5.71 0.66 2.80
C PHE A 90 -6.62 -0.56 2.89
N VAL A 91 -6.28 -1.63 2.16
CA VAL A 91 -7.03 -2.89 2.17
C VAL A 91 -6.15 -4.00 2.72
N LEU A 92 -6.58 -4.58 3.83
CA LEU A 92 -5.90 -5.70 4.48
C LEU A 92 -6.69 -6.98 4.17
N ASP A 93 -6.09 -7.90 3.41
CA ASP A 93 -6.78 -9.11 2.94
C ASP A 93 -5.89 -10.36 3.05
N PRO A 94 -6.43 -11.52 3.50
CA PRO A 94 -5.70 -12.80 3.53
C PRO A 94 -5.17 -13.26 2.16
N SER A 95 -5.73 -12.77 1.06
CA SER A 95 -5.37 -13.14 -0.30
C SER A 95 -4.44 -12.13 -0.97
N ARG A 96 -3.44 -12.65 -1.69
CA ARG A 96 -2.59 -11.89 -2.62
C ARG A 96 -3.09 -11.89 -4.07
N GLY A 97 -4.23 -12.52 -4.34
CA GLY A 97 -4.77 -12.67 -5.69
C GLY A 97 -5.42 -11.41 -6.27
N SER A 98 -5.66 -11.43 -7.58
CA SER A 98 -6.31 -10.35 -8.34
C SER A 98 -7.76 -10.06 -7.91
N GLN A 99 -8.40 -10.97 -7.17
CA GLN A 99 -9.75 -10.78 -6.64
C GLN A 99 -9.86 -9.61 -5.65
N VAL A 100 -8.79 -9.32 -4.91
CA VAL A 100 -8.79 -8.22 -3.95
C VAL A 100 -8.84 -6.86 -4.65
N PRO A 101 -7.93 -6.52 -5.58
CA PRO A 101 -8.05 -5.28 -6.33
C PRO A 101 -9.27 -5.28 -7.26
N LEU A 102 -9.74 -6.42 -7.75
CA LEU A 102 -11.02 -6.49 -8.48
C LEU A 102 -12.21 -6.04 -7.62
N LYS A 103 -12.27 -6.46 -6.35
CA LYS A 103 -13.29 -5.99 -5.39
C LYS A 103 -13.15 -4.50 -5.09
N HIS A 104 -11.94 -3.97 -5.13
CA HIS A 104 -11.69 -2.53 -4.97
C HIS A 104 -12.19 -1.75 -6.19
N PHE A 105 -11.69 -2.02 -7.38
CA PHE A 105 -12.02 -1.25 -8.58
C PHE A 105 -13.45 -1.49 -9.08
N GLY A 106 -13.96 -2.72 -8.98
CA GLY A 106 -15.16 -3.13 -9.70
C GLY A 106 -14.87 -3.41 -11.18
N LYS A 107 -15.82 -4.08 -11.85
CA LYS A 107 -15.66 -4.49 -13.26
C LYS A 107 -15.75 -3.35 -14.25
N ASP A 108 -16.37 -2.24 -13.84
CA ASP A 108 -16.66 -1.09 -14.69
C ASP A 108 -15.63 0.05 -14.53
N ALA A 109 -14.55 -0.19 -13.78
CA ALA A 109 -13.51 0.82 -13.56
C ALA A 109 -12.85 1.24 -14.88
N ARG A 110 -12.58 2.54 -15.00
CA ARG A 110 -11.96 3.13 -16.19
C ARG A 110 -10.83 4.06 -15.76
N GLY A 111 -9.62 3.83 -16.28
CA GLY A 111 -8.47 4.68 -15.96
C GLY A 111 -7.14 3.94 -15.95
N ILE A 112 -6.15 4.55 -15.30
CA ILE A 112 -4.77 4.06 -15.25
C ILE A 112 -4.47 3.51 -13.85
N MET A 113 -4.07 2.25 -13.78
CA MET A 113 -3.51 1.65 -12.58
C MET A 113 -1.98 1.62 -12.72
N ASN A 114 -1.30 2.54 -12.03
CA ASN A 114 0.14 2.57 -11.91
C ASN A 114 0.59 1.62 -10.78
N CYS A 115 1.18 0.49 -11.12
CA CYS A 115 1.49 -0.58 -10.16
C CYS A 115 2.90 -1.16 -10.38
N ASP A 116 3.30 -2.08 -9.50
CA ASP A 116 4.50 -2.89 -9.73
C ASP A 116 4.28 -3.96 -10.83
N ARG A 117 5.20 -4.93 -10.92
CA ARG A 117 5.15 -6.03 -11.91
C ARG A 117 4.46 -7.30 -11.40
N LEU A 118 3.69 -7.23 -10.30
CA LEU A 118 2.97 -8.38 -9.78
C LEU A 118 1.98 -8.91 -10.83
N SER A 119 2.02 -10.21 -11.09
CA SER A 119 1.20 -10.86 -12.13
C SER A 119 -0.30 -10.72 -11.89
N ALA A 120 -0.72 -10.53 -10.63
CA ALA A 120 -2.11 -10.25 -10.27
C ALA A 120 -2.65 -8.98 -10.94
N TYR A 121 -1.83 -7.95 -11.12
CA TYR A 121 -2.23 -6.70 -11.78
C TYR A 121 -2.34 -6.84 -13.29
N GLY A 122 -1.51 -7.71 -13.91
CA GLY A 122 -1.68 -8.06 -15.33
C GLY A 122 -3.03 -8.74 -15.57
N LYS A 123 -3.32 -9.79 -14.80
CA LYS A 123 -4.62 -10.48 -14.84
C LYS A 123 -5.80 -9.54 -14.56
N LEU A 124 -5.61 -8.56 -13.68
CA LEU A 124 -6.66 -7.59 -13.38
C LEU A 124 -6.99 -6.69 -14.57
N ALA A 125 -5.97 -6.18 -15.27
CA ALA A 125 -6.17 -5.38 -16.48
C ALA A 125 -6.83 -6.21 -17.59
N ASP A 126 -6.51 -7.51 -17.70
CA ASP A 126 -7.19 -8.41 -18.65
C ASP A 126 -8.68 -8.64 -18.28
N MET A 127 -9.05 -8.52 -17.00
CA MET A 127 -10.42 -8.70 -16.52
C MET A 127 -11.28 -7.43 -16.59
N ILE A 128 -10.67 -6.24 -16.64
CA ILE A 128 -11.35 -4.94 -16.60
C ILE A 128 -10.95 -4.16 -17.85
N GLU A 129 -11.79 -4.19 -18.88
CA GLU A 129 -11.53 -3.58 -20.19
C GLU A 129 -11.13 -2.09 -20.10
N GLY A 130 -11.74 -1.35 -19.18
CA GLY A 130 -11.47 0.07 -18.98
C GLY A 130 -10.17 0.39 -18.23
N LEU A 131 -9.48 -0.60 -17.68
CA LEU A 131 -8.34 -0.40 -16.78
C LEU A 131 -7.01 -0.65 -17.49
N VAL A 132 -6.25 0.42 -17.67
CA VAL A 132 -4.91 0.36 -18.28
C VAL A 132 -3.86 0.17 -17.20
N ARG A 133 -3.04 -0.88 -17.32
CA ARG A 133 -1.89 -1.09 -16.43
C ARG A 133 -0.70 -0.25 -16.88
N ALA A 134 -0.27 0.68 -16.03
CA ALA A 134 1.01 1.38 -16.14
C ALA A 134 2.01 0.79 -15.14
N LEU A 135 3.26 0.56 -15.56
CA LEU A 135 4.28 0.05 -14.65
C LEU A 135 5.03 1.21 -13.99
N CYS A 136 5.19 1.11 -12.68
CA CYS A 136 5.76 2.16 -11.86
C CYS A 136 7.27 2.33 -12.09
N TRP A 137 7.66 3.54 -12.51
CA TRP A 137 9.07 3.90 -12.73
C TRP A 137 9.94 3.79 -11.47
N ALA A 138 9.37 4.04 -10.28
CA ALA A 138 10.12 3.89 -9.02
C ALA A 138 10.55 2.43 -8.79
N HIS A 139 9.72 1.46 -9.18
CA HIS A 139 10.06 0.04 -9.11
C HIS A 139 11.17 -0.31 -10.11
N TYR A 140 11.04 0.12 -11.38
CA TYR A 140 12.10 -0.05 -12.38
C TYR A 140 13.43 0.56 -11.94
N ARG A 141 13.41 1.79 -11.44
CA ARG A 141 14.61 2.48 -10.93
C ARG A 141 15.28 1.66 -9.82
N ARG A 142 14.49 1.08 -8.91
CA ARG A 142 15.01 0.23 -7.83
C ARG A 142 15.72 -1.01 -8.38
N ASP A 143 15.20 -1.63 -9.44
CA ASP A 143 15.86 -2.79 -10.06
C ASP A 143 17.22 -2.44 -10.67
N PHE A 144 17.31 -1.33 -11.39
CA PHE A 144 18.59 -0.88 -11.95
C PHE A 144 19.61 -0.60 -10.84
N VAL A 145 19.20 0.15 -9.80
CA VAL A 145 20.05 0.39 -8.62
C VAL A 145 20.52 -0.92 -7.99
N ASN A 146 19.62 -1.90 -7.83
CA ASN A 146 19.96 -3.19 -7.24
C ASN A 146 20.91 -4.00 -8.15
N ALA A 147 20.72 -3.96 -9.47
CA ALA A 147 21.58 -4.65 -10.43
C ALA A 147 23.02 -4.10 -10.39
N GLY A 148 23.19 -2.78 -10.42
CA GLY A 148 24.50 -2.13 -10.33
C GLY A 148 25.22 -2.35 -8.99
N LYS A 149 24.46 -2.52 -7.89
CA LYS A 149 25.02 -2.90 -6.58
C LYS A 149 25.43 -4.38 -6.49
N SER A 150 24.73 -5.25 -7.23
CA SER A 150 24.94 -6.71 -7.15
C SER A 150 26.09 -7.17 -8.03
N LEU A 151 26.27 -6.54 -9.20
CA LEU A 151 27.30 -6.91 -10.18
C LEU A 151 27.99 -5.64 -10.68
N ASN A 152 29.28 -5.49 -10.34
CA ASN A 152 30.07 -4.30 -10.71
C ASN A 152 30.10 -4.06 -12.23
N CYS A 153 30.09 -5.12 -13.05
CA CYS A 153 30.07 -4.99 -14.52
C CYS A 153 28.76 -4.37 -15.05
N LEU A 154 27.69 -4.35 -14.27
CA LEU A 154 26.42 -3.73 -14.62
C LEU A 154 26.29 -2.29 -14.12
N LYS A 155 27.26 -1.77 -13.36
CA LYS A 155 27.16 -0.46 -12.71
C LYS A 155 26.91 0.69 -13.69
N ASP A 156 27.76 0.83 -14.71
CA ASP A 156 27.64 1.93 -15.67
C ASP A 156 26.34 1.85 -16.48
N TRP A 157 25.92 0.63 -16.85
CA TRP A 157 24.64 0.37 -17.51
C TRP A 157 23.45 0.72 -16.61
N ALA A 158 23.50 0.34 -15.34
CA ALA A 158 22.46 0.66 -14.37
C ALA A 158 22.34 2.16 -14.12
N ASP A 159 23.48 2.85 -13.93
CA ASP A 159 23.53 4.29 -13.72
C ASP A 159 22.97 5.06 -14.94
N LEU A 160 23.25 4.60 -16.16
CA LEU A 160 22.65 5.14 -17.38
C LEU A 160 21.12 5.05 -17.37
N TRP A 161 20.54 3.91 -17.00
CA TRP A 161 19.09 3.75 -16.91
C TRP A 161 18.47 4.57 -15.78
N VAL A 162 19.12 4.64 -14.62
CA VAL A 162 18.68 5.46 -13.50
C VAL A 162 18.59 6.94 -13.91
N ASN A 163 19.62 7.45 -14.60
CA ASN A 163 19.63 8.83 -15.11
C ASN A 163 18.55 9.06 -16.16
N ARG A 164 18.35 8.11 -17.09
CA ARG A 164 17.31 8.22 -18.12
C ARG A 164 15.90 8.28 -17.55
N ILE A 165 15.63 7.55 -16.47
CA ILE A 165 14.32 7.52 -15.79
C ILE A 165 14.11 8.75 -14.88
N ALA A 166 15.19 9.38 -14.39
CA ALA A 166 15.11 10.53 -13.50
C ALA A 166 14.54 11.81 -14.16
N LEU A 167 14.55 11.91 -15.50
CA LEU A 167 14.25 13.12 -16.27
C LEU A 167 12.76 13.51 -16.38
N ASN A 168 11.87 12.93 -15.57
CA ASN A 168 10.44 13.27 -15.58
C ASN A 168 9.94 13.99 -14.31
N LEU A 169 10.86 14.49 -13.46
CA LEU A 169 10.48 15.52 -12.49
C LEU A 169 10.58 16.88 -13.21
N PRO A 170 9.52 17.70 -13.25
CA PRO A 170 9.66 19.06 -13.76
C PRO A 170 10.78 19.77 -12.98
N PRO A 171 11.59 20.62 -13.63
CA PRO A 171 12.53 21.47 -12.89
C PRO A 171 11.74 22.31 -11.88
N GLU A 172 12.27 22.40 -10.65
CA GLU A 172 11.74 23.23 -9.57
C GLU A 172 11.55 24.70 -10.00
#